data_AF-A0A3D2HZM9-F1
#
_entry.id   AF-A0A3D2HZM9-F1
#
_cell.length_a   1.000
_cell.length_b   1.000
_cell.length_c   1.000
_cell.angle_alpha   90.00
_cell.angle_beta   90.00
_cell.angle_gamma   90.00
#
_symmetry.space_group_name_H-M   'P 1'
#
loop_
_entity.id
_entity.type
_entity.pdbx_description
1 polymer ?
#
loop_
_entity_poly.entity_id
_entity_poly.type
_entity_poly.pdbx_seq_one_letter_code
_entity_poly.pdbx_strand_id
1 'polypeptide(L)'
;MIATKVYLMRWRIEEYFKFKKQQFELEDLRVMSLQSIRNLNLFATLVTGYIGIMSCEKDDTIFMLELKECSKRIFDVPKFIFYGLGYAIERVLARTHSGIKGFLLKKEQSQQLTLAECFAELGFK
;
A
#
# COMPACT_ATOMS: atom_id res chain seq x y z
N MET A 1 -32.16 9.61 15.73
CA MET A 1 -30.89 10.22 15.26
C MET A 1 -29.80 9.18 14.91
N ILE A 2 -29.71 8.05 15.62
CA ILE A 2 -28.71 6.99 15.34
C ILE A 2 -28.93 6.33 13.96
N ALA A 3 -30.19 6.00 13.62
CA ALA A 3 -30.53 5.38 12.33
C ALA A 3 -30.11 6.24 11.12
N THR A 4 -30.34 7.55 11.18
CA THR A 4 -29.94 8.51 10.14
C THR A 4 -28.41 8.56 9.99
N LYS A 5 -27.67 8.55 11.11
CA LYS A 5 -26.20 8.53 11.10
C LYS A 5 -25.63 7.24 10.49
N VAL A 6 -26.21 6.09 10.82
CA VAL A 6 -25.83 4.79 10.23
C VAL A 6 -26.10 4.77 8.72
N TYR A 7 -27.24 5.31 8.30
CA TYR A 7 -27.58 5.38 6.87
C TYR A 7 -26.63 6.30 6.09
N LEU A 8 -26.21 7.42 6.68
CA LEU A 8 -25.18 8.29 6.10
C LEU A 8 -23.80 7.61 6.05
N MET A 9 -23.44 6.82 7.07
CA MET A 9 -22.19 6.04 7.08
C MET A 9 -22.17 4.94 6.02
N ARG A 10 -23.32 4.36 5.66
CA ARG A 10 -23.44 3.40 4.53
C ARG A 10 -22.87 4.00 3.25
N TRP A 11 -23.05 5.30 3.02
CA TRP A 11 -22.65 5.97 1.79
C TRP A 11 -21.13 6.03 1.59
N ARG A 12 -20.34 5.87 2.66
CA ARG A 12 -18.87 5.78 2.58
C ARG A 12 -18.40 4.60 1.72
N ILE A 13 -19.20 3.54 1.59
CA ILE A 13 -18.84 2.39 0.76
C ILE A 13 -18.90 2.72 -0.74
N GLU A 14 -19.79 3.63 -1.15
CA GLU A 14 -19.90 4.05 -2.54
C GLU A 14 -18.67 4.86 -2.96
N GLU A 15 -18.13 5.67 -2.05
CA GLU A 15 -16.88 6.40 -2.27
C GLU A 15 -15.68 5.44 -2.43
N TYR A 16 -15.62 4.37 -1.63
CA TYR A 16 -14.63 3.29 -1.79
C TYR A 16 -14.73 2.63 -3.17
N PHE A 17 -15.94 2.28 -3.61
CA PHE A 17 -16.12 1.68 -4.93
C PHE A 17 -15.75 2.63 -6.05
N LYS A 18 -16.07 3.93 -5.92
CA LYS A 18 -15.70 4.95 -6.90
C LYS A 18 -14.19 5.11 -7.00
N PHE A 19 -13.49 5.22 -5.87
CA PHE A 19 -12.03 5.28 -5.82
C PHE A 19 -11.39 4.08 -6.51
N LYS A 20 -11.82 2.86 -6.15
CA LYS A 20 -11.25 1.64 -6.71
C LYS A 20 -11.45 1.56 -8.23
N LYS A 21 -12.61 1.96 -8.73
CA LYS A 21 -12.89 1.93 -10.17
C LYS A 21 -12.10 2.98 -10.95
N GLN A 22 -12.04 4.21 -10.44
CA GLN A 22 -11.40 5.33 -11.12
C GLN A 22 -9.87 5.27 -11.08
N GLN A 23 -9.27 4.98 -9.92
CA GLN A 23 -7.80 5.02 -9.77
C GLN A 23 -7.08 3.84 -10.44
N PHE A 24 -7.72 2.68 -10.51
CA PHE A 24 -7.15 1.50 -11.15
C PHE A 24 -7.72 1.24 -12.55
N GLU A 25 -8.46 2.21 -13.11
CA GLU A 25 -9.07 2.12 -14.45
C GLU A 25 -9.81 0.80 -14.69
N LEU A 26 -10.50 0.29 -13.65
CA LEU A 26 -11.15 -1.03 -13.70
C LEU A 26 -12.32 -1.08 -14.71
N GLU A 27 -12.73 0.06 -15.24
CA GLU A 27 -13.74 0.19 -16.29
C GLU A 27 -13.15 0.08 -17.70
N ASP A 28 -11.83 0.25 -17.88
CA ASP A 28 -11.11 0.10 -19.16
C ASP A 28 -10.08 -1.05 -19.11
N LEU A 29 -10.47 -2.18 -18.52
CA LEU A 29 -9.61 -3.35 -18.43
C LEU A 29 -9.45 -4.05 -19.79
N ARG A 30 -8.22 -4.16 -20.27
CA ARG A 30 -7.88 -4.88 -21.53
C ARG A 30 -7.63 -6.38 -21.36
N VAL A 31 -7.71 -6.88 -20.13
CA VAL A 31 -7.42 -8.29 -19.82
C VAL A 31 -8.62 -9.16 -20.18
N MET A 32 -8.42 -10.18 -21.02
CA MET A 32 -9.52 -11.01 -21.53
C MET A 32 -9.88 -12.23 -20.67
N SER A 33 -8.97 -12.71 -19.82
CA SER A 33 -9.22 -13.92 -19.00
C SER A 33 -9.90 -13.56 -17.68
N LEU A 34 -10.99 -14.27 -17.35
CA LEU A 34 -11.70 -14.12 -16.07
C LEU A 34 -10.77 -14.32 -14.87
N GLN A 35 -9.84 -15.27 -14.94
CA GLN A 35 -8.90 -15.52 -13.84
C GLN A 35 -7.98 -14.32 -13.61
N SER A 36 -7.48 -13.73 -14.70
CA SER A 36 -6.61 -12.56 -14.63
C SER A 36 -7.37 -11.32 -14.14
N ILE A 37 -8.63 -11.14 -14.55
CA ILE A 37 -9.50 -10.07 -14.03
C ILE A 37 -9.72 -10.24 -12.52
N ARG A 38 -9.97 -11.46 -12.05
CA ARG A 38 -10.15 -11.74 -10.61
C ARG A 38 -8.89 -11.44 -9.81
N ASN A 39 -7.73 -11.83 -10.31
CA ASN A 39 -6.45 -11.55 -9.66
C ASN A 39 -6.19 -10.04 -9.60
N LEU A 40 -6.44 -9.31 -10.69
CA LEU A 40 -6.28 -7.85 -10.70
C LEU A 40 -7.21 -7.16 -9.70
N ASN A 41 -8.48 -7.56 -9.67
CA ASN A 41 -9.44 -7.03 -8.70
C ASN A 41 -9.04 -7.36 -7.25
N LEU A 42 -8.42 -8.51 -7.00
CA LEU A 42 -7.87 -8.86 -5.69
C LEU A 42 -6.75 -7.87 -5.31
N PHE A 43 -5.78 -7.61 -6.19
CA PHE A 43 -4.71 -6.65 -5.93
C PHE A 43 -5.25 -5.24 -5.68
N ALA A 44 -6.17 -4.75 -6.52
CA ALA A 44 -6.78 -3.43 -6.32
C ALA A 44 -7.52 -3.34 -4.98
N THR A 45 -8.17 -4.42 -4.56
CA THR A 45 -8.86 -4.51 -3.26
C THR A 45 -7.86 -4.51 -2.09
N LEU A 46 -6.75 -5.25 -2.19
CA LEU A 46 -5.70 -5.26 -1.17
C LEU A 46 -5.08 -3.87 -0.99
N VAL A 47 -4.73 -3.20 -2.09
CA VAL A 47 -4.14 -1.85 -2.06
C VAL A 47 -5.14 -0.85 -1.48
N THR A 48 -6.39 -0.87 -1.91
CA THR A 48 -7.41 0.05 -1.38
C THR A 48 -7.69 -0.22 0.10
N GLY A 49 -7.70 -1.48 0.52
CA GLY A 49 -7.82 -1.87 1.93
C GLY A 49 -6.65 -1.36 2.76
N TYR A 50 -5.41 -1.46 2.25
CA TYR A 50 -4.23 -0.91 2.90
C TYR A 50 -4.31 0.61 3.09
N ILE A 51 -4.71 1.34 2.04
CA ILE A 51 -4.94 2.80 2.12
C ILE A 51 -6.02 3.12 3.16
N GLY A 52 -7.07 2.29 3.24
CA GLY A 52 -8.15 2.46 4.22
C GLY A 52 -7.68 2.26 5.66
N ILE A 53 -6.84 1.25 5.90
CA ILE A 53 -6.22 1.02 7.23
C ILE A 53 -5.29 2.19 7.59
N MET A 54 -4.43 2.61 6.66
CA MET A 54 -3.56 3.78 6.82
C MET A 54 -4.33 5.06 7.14
N SER A 55 -5.50 5.25 6.51
CA SER A 55 -6.35 6.42 6.76
C SER A 55 -6.99 6.41 8.15
N CYS A 56 -7.04 5.27 8.83
CA CYS A 56 -7.56 5.15 10.20
C CYS A 56 -6.47 5.27 11.26
N GLU A 57 -5.19 5.09 10.89
CA GLU A 57 -4.05 5.24 11.78
C GLU A 57 -3.74 6.72 12.06
N LYS A 58 -3.07 6.99 13.19
CA LYS A 58 -2.88 8.33 13.76
C LYS A 58 -2.27 9.32 12.75
N ASP A 59 -2.94 10.46 12.61
CA ASP A 59 -2.59 11.58 11.74
C ASP A 59 -1.20 12.21 12.04
N ASP A 60 -0.66 11.97 13.24
CA ASP A 60 0.53 12.65 13.77
C ASP A 60 1.85 11.91 13.47
N THR A 61 1.81 10.78 12.76
CA THR A 61 3.04 10.11 12.35
C THR A 61 3.78 10.95 11.30
N ILE A 62 5.10 11.06 11.41
CA ILE A 62 5.96 11.81 10.46
C ILE A 62 5.68 11.35 9.02
N PHE A 63 5.44 10.05 8.83
CA PHE A 63 5.09 9.47 7.54
C PHE A 63 3.77 10.02 6.97
N MET A 64 2.72 10.15 7.79
CA MET A 64 1.43 10.69 7.35
C MET A 64 1.52 12.20 7.04
N LEU A 65 2.36 12.95 7.75
CA LEU A 65 2.62 14.36 7.45
C LEU A 65 3.31 14.53 6.09
N GLU A 66 4.36 13.75 5.83
CA GLU A 66 5.04 13.72 4.54
C GLU A 66 4.12 13.29 3.39
N LEU A 67 3.27 12.28 3.62
CA LEU A 67 2.23 11.87 2.66
C LEU A 67 1.23 12.98 2.37
N LYS A 68 0.79 13.73 3.40
CA LYS A 68 -0.13 14.87 3.22
C LYS A 68 0.51 15.96 2.36
N GLU A 69 1.76 16.30 2.62
CA GLU A 69 2.54 17.27 1.85
C GLU A 69 2.71 16.81 0.38
N CYS A 70 3.07 15.54 0.19
CA CYS A 70 3.19 14.92 -1.13
C CYS A 70 1.87 14.90 -1.92
N SER A 71 0.72 14.91 -1.23
CA SER A 71 -0.59 14.85 -1.88
C SER A 71 -0.98 16.14 -2.63
N LYS A 72 -0.22 17.24 -2.47
CA LYS A 72 -0.41 18.55 -3.16
C LYS A 72 -1.88 18.93 -3.38
N ARG A 73 -2.68 18.89 -2.31
CA ARG A 73 -4.11 19.25 -2.39
C ARG A 73 -4.31 20.76 -2.29
N ILE A 74 -5.23 21.27 -3.12
CA ILE A 74 -5.55 22.69 -3.26
C ILE A 74 -6.50 23.18 -2.14
N PHE A 75 -7.17 22.27 -1.44
CA PHE A 75 -8.12 22.56 -0.35
C PHE A 75 -7.78 21.77 0.92
N ASP A 76 -8.23 22.29 2.06
CA ASP A 76 -8.19 21.61 3.36
C ASP A 76 -8.82 20.21 3.26
N VAL A 77 -8.25 19.23 3.98
CA VAL A 77 -8.47 17.80 3.72
C VAL A 77 -9.97 17.49 3.79
N PRO A 78 -10.65 17.21 2.66
CA PRO A 78 -12.04 16.76 2.72
C PRO A 78 -12.06 15.45 3.52
N LYS A 79 -13.21 15.09 4.12
CA LYS A 79 -13.38 13.84 4.89
C LYS A 79 -12.95 12.57 4.14
N PHE A 80 -12.70 12.68 2.82
CA PHE A 80 -12.20 11.65 1.95
C PHE A 80 -10.68 11.73 1.74
N ILE A 81 -9.95 10.82 2.38
CA ILE A 81 -8.48 10.81 2.42
C ILE A 81 -7.87 9.91 1.32
N PHE A 82 -8.63 8.94 0.78
CA PHE A 82 -8.12 7.90 -0.12
C PHE A 82 -7.47 8.43 -1.40
N TYR A 83 -8.07 9.39 -2.12
CA TYR A 83 -7.45 9.94 -3.35
C TYR A 83 -6.11 10.62 -3.06
N GLY A 84 -6.05 11.39 -1.97
CA GLY A 84 -4.81 12.07 -1.62
C GLY A 84 -3.72 11.12 -1.15
N LEU A 85 -4.07 10.10 -0.36
CA LEU A 85 -3.11 9.05 0.04
C LEU A 85 -2.67 8.22 -1.16
N GLY A 86 -3.60 7.81 -2.02
CA GLY A 86 -3.28 7.06 -3.24
C GLY A 86 -2.28 7.81 -4.12
N TYR A 87 -2.55 9.09 -4.39
CA TYR A 87 -1.66 9.94 -5.19
C TYR A 87 -0.30 10.19 -4.53
N ALA A 88 -0.28 10.38 -3.21
CA ALA A 88 0.96 10.59 -2.49
C ALA A 88 1.83 9.32 -2.47
N ILE A 89 1.23 8.14 -2.27
CA ILE A 89 1.91 6.84 -2.35
C ILE A 89 2.47 6.63 -3.76
N GLU A 90 1.66 6.86 -4.80
CA GLU A 90 2.09 6.77 -6.20
C GLU A 90 3.32 7.66 -6.45
N ARG A 91 3.28 8.93 -6.02
CA ARG A 91 4.41 9.86 -6.16
C ARG A 91 5.68 9.42 -5.45
N VAL A 92 5.56 8.92 -4.22
CA VAL A 92 6.70 8.43 -3.43
C VAL A 92 7.33 7.21 -4.12
N LEU A 93 6.49 6.27 -4.56
CA LEU A 93 6.96 5.08 -5.27
C LEU A 93 7.56 5.42 -6.64
N ALA A 94 6.99 6.37 -7.38
CA ALA A 94 7.51 6.81 -8.68
C ALA A 94 8.91 7.43 -8.59
N ARG A 95 9.25 8.06 -7.46
CA ARG A 95 10.60 8.61 -7.19
C ARG A 95 11.60 7.55 -6.70
N THR A 96 11.13 6.37 -6.36
CA THR A 96 11.97 5.31 -5.80
C THR A 96 12.61 4.51 -6.92
N HIS A 97 13.87 4.79 -7.24
CA HIS A 97 14.62 4.10 -8.30
C HIS A 97 15.25 2.77 -7.84
N SER A 98 15.37 2.56 -6.53
CA SER A 98 15.82 1.31 -5.93
C SER A 98 14.62 0.43 -5.62
N GLY A 99 14.47 -0.72 -6.29
CA GLY A 99 13.37 -1.64 -6.03
C GLY A 99 13.32 -2.16 -4.59
N ILE A 100 12.29 -2.95 -4.27
CA ILE A 100 11.99 -3.43 -2.90
C ILE A 100 13.10 -4.35 -2.34
N LYS A 101 14.02 -4.84 -3.19
CA LYS A 101 15.14 -5.71 -2.77
C LYS A 101 15.99 -5.12 -1.63
N GLY A 102 16.13 -3.80 -1.55
CA GLY A 102 16.86 -3.14 -0.45
C GLY A 102 16.10 -3.12 0.88
N PHE A 103 14.77 -3.20 0.84
CA PHE A 103 13.89 -3.25 2.01
C PHE A 103 13.69 -4.67 2.54
N LEU A 104 13.84 -5.67 1.66
CA LEU A 104 13.90 -7.06 2.08
C LEU A 104 15.25 -7.26 2.79
N LEU A 105 15.23 -7.39 4.11
CA LEU A 105 16.40 -7.75 4.90
C LEU A 105 17.13 -8.90 4.18
N LYS A 106 18.43 -8.72 3.91
CA LYS A 106 19.27 -9.84 3.47
C LYS A 106 19.06 -10.94 4.48
N LYS A 107 18.54 -12.08 4.03
CA LYS A 107 18.44 -13.27 4.86
C LYS A 107 19.85 -13.55 5.36
N GLU A 108 20.14 -13.27 6.64
CA GLU A 108 21.42 -13.65 7.20
C GLU A 108 21.58 -15.14 6.96
N GLN A 109 22.65 -15.52 6.26
CA GLN A 109 22.96 -16.92 6.11
C GLN A 109 23.15 -17.46 7.52
N SER A 110 22.36 -18.46 7.88
CA SER A 110 22.53 -19.17 9.14
C SER A 110 23.97 -19.67 9.22
N GLN A 111 24.73 -19.20 10.21
CA GLN A 111 26.12 -19.62 10.45
C GLN A 111 26.27 -21.14 10.69
N GLN A 112 25.15 -21.84 10.88
CA GLN A 112 25.09 -23.29 11.00
C GLN A 112 25.64 -24.04 9.77
N LEU A 113 25.58 -23.47 8.56
CA LEU A 113 26.14 -24.08 7.35
C LEU A 113 27.59 -23.67 7.07
N THR A 114 28.08 -22.57 7.66
CA THR A 114 29.44 -22.03 7.48
C THR A 114 30.44 -22.53 8.53
N LEU A 115 29.97 -23.33 9.51
CA LEU A 115 30.81 -23.87 10.58
C LEU A 115 31.97 -24.72 10.06
N ALA A 116 31.75 -25.49 8.98
CA ALA A 116 32.81 -26.27 8.35
C ALA A 116 33.90 -25.41 7.70
N GLU A 117 33.54 -24.26 7.12
CA GLU A 117 34.49 -23.31 6.53
C GLU A 117 35.26 -22.56 7.63
N CYS A 118 34.58 -22.16 8.71
CA CYS A 118 35.19 -21.52 9.88
C CYS A 118 36.20 -22.45 10.60
N PHE A 119 35.89 -23.75 10.72
CA PHE A 119 36.84 -24.72 11.28
C PHE A 119 38.01 -25.03 10.33
N ALA A 120 37.79 -24.98 9.01
CA ALA A 120 38.86 -25.15 8.02
C ALA A 120 39.87 -23.99 8.06
N GLU A 121 39.42 -22.77 8.33
CA GLU A 121 40.31 -21.60 8.53
C GLU A 121 41.08 -21.64 9.85
N LEU A 122 40.56 -22.32 10.88
CA LEU A 122 41.20 -22.45 12.20
C LEU A 122 42.25 -23.58 12.28
N GLY A 123 42.51 -24.30 11.19
CA GLY A 123 43.67 -25.19 11.08
C GLY A 123 43.64 -26.45 11.97
N PHE A 124 42.47 -26.88 12.43
CA PHE A 124 42.36 -28.18 13.10
C PHE A 124 42.32 -29.31 12.06
N LYS A 125 43.44 -30.02 11.92
CA LYS A 125 43.51 -31.35 11.31
C LYS A 125 43.20 -32.43 12.35
#